data_AF-A0A8C7ABS5-F1
#
_entry.id   AF-A0A8C7ABS5-F1
#
_cell.length_a   1.000
_cell.length_b   1.000
_cell.length_c   1.000
_cell.angle_alpha   90.00
_cell.angle_beta   90.00
_cell.angle_gamma   90.00
#
_symmetry.space_group_name_H-M   'P 1'
#
loop_
_entity.id
_entity.type
_entity.pdbx_description
1 polymer ?
#
loop_
_entity_poly.entity_id
_entity_poly.type
_entity_poly.pdbx_seq_one_letter_code
_entity_poly.pdbx_strand_id
1 'polypeptide(L)'
;MAGSEAEWIIVANNLLLKCHIHLRIRELEDCDANVFIALYQSILGEKVPDLIAIPRSQEDEAHNVQAVIDSLALDYLQVSLSHITGENIVRGDKESIKNLLEIFDGLLEYLTEHISETSHEKSKFKNINLIWFTFYILSLLPFFFLPVFLHRNWKH
;
A
#
# COMPACT_ATOMS: atom_id res chain seq x y z
N MET A 1 -12.14 19.87 9.37
CA MET A 1 -11.02 20.85 9.42
C MET A 1 -10.41 20.85 8.02
N ALA A 2 -10.54 21.92 7.26
CA ALA A 2 -10.07 21.93 5.86
C ALA A 2 -8.54 22.13 5.84
N GLY A 3 -7.80 21.02 5.89
CA GLY A 3 -6.35 21.04 5.67
C GLY A 3 -6.04 21.61 4.29
N SER A 4 -5.00 22.43 4.19
CA SER A 4 -4.57 23.00 2.92
C SER A 4 -4.22 21.88 1.93
N GLU A 5 -4.33 22.15 0.63
CA GLU A 5 -4.00 21.16 -0.40
C GLU A 5 -2.58 20.56 -0.24
N ALA A 6 -1.63 21.39 0.20
CA ALA A 6 -0.27 20.98 0.53
C ALA A 6 -0.21 19.92 1.65
N GLU A 7 -1.08 19.99 2.66
CA GLU A 7 -1.14 18.98 3.72
C GLU A 7 -1.59 17.63 3.18
N TRP A 8 -2.55 17.62 2.26
CA TRP A 8 -3.03 16.38 1.65
C TRP A 8 -1.99 15.75 0.71
N ILE A 9 -1.18 16.57 0.03
CA ILE A 9 -0.02 16.08 -0.70
C ILE A 9 0.99 15.42 0.25
N ILE A 10 1.21 16.00 1.44
CA ILE A 10 2.06 15.39 2.47
C ILE A 10 1.47 14.05 2.94
N VAL A 11 0.17 13.99 3.21
CA VAL A 11 -0.53 12.75 3.59
C VAL A 11 -0.36 11.68 2.51
N ALA A 12 -0.63 12.00 1.25
CA ALA A 12 -0.48 11.08 0.13
C ALA A 12 0.96 10.54 0.01
N ASN A 13 1.96 11.42 0.05
CA ASN A 13 3.37 11.00 -0.03
C ASN A 13 3.81 10.18 1.19
N ASN A 14 3.34 10.52 2.40
CA ASN A 14 3.62 9.73 3.60
C ASN A 14 3.00 8.34 3.50
N LEU A 15 1.76 8.24 3.02
CA LEU A 15 1.06 6.98 2.82
C LEU A 15 1.82 6.09 1.82
N LEU A 16 2.21 6.65 0.67
CA LEU A 16 3.03 5.95 -0.33
C LEU A 16 4.37 5.48 0.26
N LEU A 17 5.03 6.34 1.05
CA LEU A 17 6.29 6.01 1.70
C LEU A 17 6.13 4.86 2.71
N LYS A 18 5.09 4.90 3.57
CA LYS A 18 4.77 3.81 4.49
C LYS A 18 4.52 2.50 3.73
N CYS A 19 3.87 2.59 2.57
CA CYS A 19 3.61 1.46 1.68
C CYS A 19 4.81 1.06 0.79
N HIS A 20 5.95 1.74 0.91
CA HIS A 20 7.16 1.49 0.11
C HIS A 20 6.94 1.66 -1.40
N ILE A 21 6.00 2.51 -1.79
CA ILE A 21 5.69 2.83 -3.18
C ILE A 21 6.58 4.02 -3.58
N HIS A 22 7.47 3.81 -4.54
CA HIS A 22 8.40 4.82 -5.04
C HIS A 22 7.74 5.78 -6.05
N LEU A 23 6.60 6.37 -5.67
CA LEU A 23 5.90 7.41 -6.41
C LEU A 23 5.90 8.70 -5.58
N ARG A 24 5.90 9.85 -6.26
CA ARG A 24 5.88 11.16 -5.61
C ARG A 24 4.75 12.00 -6.19
N ILE A 25 3.78 12.31 -5.35
CA ILE A 25 2.61 13.13 -5.67
C ILE A 25 3.02 14.60 -5.54
N ARG A 26 2.77 15.40 -6.59
CA ARG A 26 3.02 16.84 -6.59
C ARG A 26 1.73 17.63 -6.47
N GLU A 27 0.68 17.14 -7.11
CA GLU A 27 -0.68 17.67 -7.11
C GLU A 27 -1.64 16.55 -6.71
N LEU A 28 -2.79 16.87 -6.10
CA LEU A 28 -3.72 15.81 -5.68
C LEU A 28 -4.26 15.03 -6.87
N GLU A 29 -4.39 15.68 -8.00
CA GLU A 29 -4.79 15.12 -9.28
C GLU A 29 -3.80 14.08 -9.84
N ASP A 30 -2.57 14.03 -9.31
CA ASP A 30 -1.61 12.95 -9.64
C ASP A 30 -2.02 11.59 -9.00
N CYS A 31 -3.00 11.58 -8.08
CA CYS A 31 -3.57 10.36 -7.50
C CYS A 31 -4.52 9.68 -8.49
N ASP A 32 -3.95 8.99 -9.46
CA ASP A 32 -4.68 8.23 -10.47
C ASP A 32 -5.13 6.84 -9.97
N ALA A 33 -5.77 6.08 -10.86
CA ALA A 33 -6.18 4.71 -10.56
C ALA A 33 -5.00 3.82 -10.10
N ASN A 34 -3.82 3.99 -10.70
CA ASN A 34 -2.64 3.18 -10.39
C ASN A 34 -2.17 3.43 -8.95
N VAL A 35 -2.21 4.67 -8.48
CA VAL A 35 -1.88 5.02 -7.10
C VAL A 35 -2.78 4.26 -6.11
N PHE A 36 -4.10 4.29 -6.30
CA PHE A 36 -5.04 3.62 -5.40
C PHE A 36 -4.98 2.10 -5.49
N ILE A 37 -4.75 1.53 -6.68
CA ILE A 37 -4.51 0.09 -6.86
C ILE A 37 -3.23 -0.32 -6.13
N ALA A 38 -2.14 0.45 -6.26
CA ALA A 38 -0.88 0.16 -5.60
C ALA A 38 -1.01 0.24 -4.07
N LEU A 39 -1.74 1.23 -3.56
CA LEU A 39 -2.05 1.36 -2.14
C LEU A 39 -2.85 0.17 -1.64
N TYR A 40 -3.93 -0.20 -2.32
CA TYR A 40 -4.74 -1.37 -1.99
C TYR A 40 -3.88 -2.63 -1.90
N GLN A 41 -3.10 -2.90 -2.94
CA GLN A 41 -2.24 -4.10 -3.01
C GLN A 41 -1.15 -4.11 -1.95
N SER A 42 -0.60 -2.94 -1.61
CA SER A 42 0.47 -2.82 -0.61
C SER A 42 -0.05 -2.97 0.82
N ILE A 43 -1.22 -2.39 1.11
CA ILE A 43 -1.82 -2.39 2.45
C ILE A 43 -2.47 -3.74 2.76
N LEU A 44 -3.23 -4.28 1.82
CA LEU A 44 -4.02 -5.51 2.02
C LEU A 44 -3.26 -6.77 1.61
N GLY A 45 -2.25 -6.64 0.75
CA GLY A 45 -1.44 -7.77 0.29
C GLY A 45 -2.13 -8.65 -0.75
N GLU A 46 -3.24 -8.20 -1.33
CA GLU A 46 -4.00 -8.93 -2.35
C GLU A 46 -4.35 -8.06 -3.56
N LYS A 47 -4.78 -8.70 -4.65
CA LYS A 47 -5.15 -7.99 -5.88
C LYS A 47 -6.58 -7.49 -5.78
N VAL A 48 -6.80 -6.30 -6.32
CA VAL A 48 -8.15 -5.72 -6.50
C VAL A 48 -9.00 -6.70 -7.33
N PRO A 49 -10.21 -7.06 -6.85
CA PRO A 49 -11.13 -7.89 -7.61
C PRO A 49 -11.61 -7.17 -8.87
N ASP A 50 -11.96 -7.92 -9.92
CA ASP A 50 -12.51 -7.39 -11.19
C ASP A 50 -11.69 -6.27 -11.85
N LEU A 51 -10.39 -6.19 -11.59
CA LEU A 51 -9.51 -5.18 -12.19
C LEU A 51 -9.33 -5.41 -13.70
N ILE A 52 -9.55 -4.35 -14.49
CA ILE A 52 -9.22 -4.29 -15.91
C ILE A 52 -7.71 -4.10 -16.05
N ALA A 53 -7.01 -5.17 -16.43
CA ALA A 53 -5.54 -5.21 -16.49
C ALA A 53 -4.93 -4.24 -17.52
N ILE A 54 -5.66 -3.87 -18.57
CA ILE A 54 -5.21 -2.95 -19.60
C ILE A 54 -6.32 -1.92 -19.82
N PRO A 55 -6.38 -0.86 -18.99
CA PRO A 55 -7.35 0.21 -19.18
C PRO A 55 -7.04 0.94 -20.50
N ARG A 56 -8.07 1.18 -21.31
CA ARG A 56 -7.95 1.90 -22.60
C ARG A 56 -8.73 3.20 -22.62
N SER A 57 -9.55 3.42 -21.61
CA SER A 57 -10.43 4.58 -21.48
C SER A 57 -10.51 5.06 -20.04
N GLN A 58 -10.93 6.31 -19.85
CA GLN A 58 -11.23 6.85 -18.51
C GLN A 58 -12.35 6.07 -17.82
N GLU A 59 -13.26 5.45 -18.58
CA GLU A 59 -14.29 4.57 -18.02
C GLU A 59 -13.67 3.30 -17.42
N ASP A 60 -12.66 2.71 -18.08
CA ASP A 60 -11.92 1.57 -17.53
C ASP A 60 -11.13 1.96 -16.26
N GLU A 61 -10.52 3.16 -16.25
CA GLU A 61 -9.84 3.68 -15.07
C GLU A 61 -10.82 3.92 -13.92
N ALA A 62 -11.99 4.50 -14.22
CA ALA A 62 -13.04 4.74 -13.23
C ALA A 62 -13.58 3.43 -12.68
N HIS A 63 -13.77 2.43 -13.53
CA HIS A 63 -14.14 1.07 -13.13
C HIS A 63 -13.09 0.46 -12.19
N ASN A 64 -11.80 0.59 -12.52
CA ASN A 64 -10.73 0.07 -11.67
C ASN A 64 -10.70 0.73 -10.28
N VAL A 65 -10.89 2.06 -10.22
CA VAL A 65 -11.00 2.75 -8.93
C VAL A 65 -12.28 2.33 -8.20
N GLN A 66 -13.39 2.17 -8.91
CA GLN A 66 -14.64 1.73 -8.29
C GLN A 66 -14.50 0.33 -7.68
N ALA A 67 -13.80 -0.60 -8.34
CA ALA A 67 -13.53 -1.93 -7.80
C ALA A 67 -12.70 -1.88 -6.50
N VAL A 68 -11.75 -0.93 -6.40
CA VAL A 68 -11.02 -0.65 -5.15
C VAL A 68 -11.98 -0.18 -4.06
N ILE A 69 -12.83 0.81 -4.36
CA ILE A 69 -13.79 1.39 -3.41
C ILE A 69 -14.79 0.32 -2.94
N ASP A 70 -15.34 -0.47 -3.86
CA ASP A 70 -16.35 -1.48 -3.57
C ASP A 70 -15.76 -2.58 -2.69
N SER A 71 -14.54 -3.05 -2.97
CA SER A 71 -13.88 -4.03 -2.11
C SER A 71 -13.59 -3.45 -0.73
N LEU A 72 -13.12 -2.21 -0.62
CA LEU A 72 -12.94 -1.56 0.69
C LEU A 72 -14.27 -1.47 1.47
N ALA A 73 -15.35 -1.06 0.80
CA ALA A 73 -16.66 -0.90 1.39
C ALA A 73 -17.26 -2.23 1.86
N LEU A 74 -17.18 -3.27 1.04
CA LEU A 74 -17.84 -4.57 1.27
C LEU A 74 -17.00 -5.49 2.15
N ASP A 75 -15.70 -5.61 1.87
CA ASP A 75 -14.85 -6.63 2.48
C ASP A 75 -14.18 -6.17 3.77
N TYR A 76 -13.85 -4.87 3.88
CA TYR A 76 -13.01 -4.34 4.95
C TYR A 76 -13.75 -3.42 5.92
N LEU A 77 -14.41 -2.39 5.42
CA LEU A 77 -15.02 -1.35 6.26
C LEU A 77 -16.48 -1.67 6.64
N GLN A 78 -17.16 -2.51 5.85
CA GLN A 78 -18.58 -2.87 6.01
C GLN A 78 -19.52 -1.65 6.08
N VAL A 79 -19.17 -0.58 5.35
CA VAL A 79 -19.93 0.68 5.28
C VAL A 79 -19.99 1.17 3.84
N SER A 80 -21.09 1.83 3.49
CA SER A 80 -21.25 2.45 2.17
C SER A 80 -20.30 3.63 2.00
N LEU A 81 -19.47 3.58 0.97
CA LEU A 81 -18.63 4.69 0.50
C LEU A 81 -19.28 5.45 -0.67
N SER A 82 -20.62 5.51 -0.72
CA SER A 82 -21.37 6.09 -1.86
C SER A 82 -21.09 7.56 -2.18
N HIS A 83 -20.39 8.28 -1.30
CA HIS A 83 -19.96 9.66 -1.51
C HIS A 83 -18.66 9.76 -2.33
N ILE A 84 -17.97 8.64 -2.53
CA ILE A 84 -16.76 8.51 -3.34
C ILE A 84 -17.11 7.64 -4.53
N THR A 85 -16.80 8.10 -5.73
CA THR A 85 -17.01 7.33 -6.96
C THR A 85 -15.71 7.29 -7.76
N GLY A 86 -15.47 6.18 -8.46
CA GLY A 86 -14.30 6.04 -9.32
C GLY A 86 -14.23 7.11 -10.40
N GLU A 87 -15.38 7.54 -10.93
CA GLU A 87 -15.45 8.63 -11.91
C GLU A 87 -14.94 9.96 -11.36
N ASN A 88 -15.31 10.32 -10.14
CA ASN A 88 -14.87 11.58 -9.54
C ASN A 88 -13.36 11.60 -9.32
N ILE A 89 -12.79 10.47 -8.91
CA ILE A 89 -11.34 10.32 -8.77
C ILE A 89 -10.63 10.52 -10.11
N VAL A 90 -11.08 9.83 -11.17
CA VAL A 90 -10.48 9.97 -12.51
C VAL A 90 -10.65 11.38 -13.09
N ARG A 91 -11.72 12.10 -12.71
CA ARG A 91 -11.93 13.51 -13.08
C ARG A 91 -11.04 14.48 -12.28
N GLY A 92 -10.28 14.02 -11.30
CA GLY A 92 -9.45 14.87 -10.45
C GLY A 92 -10.22 15.61 -9.36
N ASP A 93 -11.38 15.08 -8.93
CA ASP A 93 -12.14 15.70 -7.85
C ASP A 93 -11.38 15.59 -6.51
N LYS A 94 -10.86 16.74 -6.08
CA LYS A 94 -9.99 16.84 -4.90
C LYS A 94 -10.66 16.32 -3.63
N GLU A 95 -11.97 16.52 -3.48
CA GLU A 95 -12.70 16.06 -2.30
C GLU A 95 -12.78 14.53 -2.27
N SER A 96 -13.18 13.90 -3.37
CA SER A 96 -13.19 12.44 -3.50
C SER A 96 -11.79 11.84 -3.27
N ILE A 97 -10.74 12.45 -3.83
CA ILE A 97 -9.35 11.99 -3.66
C ILE A 97 -8.93 12.05 -2.19
N LYS A 98 -9.20 13.17 -1.51
CA LYS A 98 -8.87 13.33 -0.08
C LYS A 98 -9.60 12.30 0.78
N ASN A 99 -10.89 12.12 0.53
CA ASN A 99 -11.70 11.14 1.28
C ASN A 99 -11.15 9.72 1.09
N LEU A 100 -10.76 9.35 -0.13
CA LEU A 100 -10.18 8.02 -0.38
C LEU A 100 -8.79 7.84 0.26
N LEU A 101 -7.95 8.87 0.22
CA LEU A 101 -6.65 8.87 0.92
C LEU A 101 -6.82 8.74 2.44
N GLU A 102 -7.80 9.43 3.02
CA GLU A 102 -8.12 9.36 4.45
C GLU A 102 -8.54 7.94 4.85
N ILE A 103 -9.36 7.29 4.03
CA ILE A 103 -9.75 5.89 4.23
C ILE A 103 -8.52 4.98 4.23
N PHE A 104 -7.60 5.14 3.27
CA PHE A 104 -6.40 4.33 3.21
C PHE A 104 -5.43 4.57 4.36
N ASP A 105 -5.23 5.83 4.79
CA ASP A 105 -4.35 6.14 5.92
C ASP A 105 -4.92 5.57 7.23
N GLY A 106 -6.24 5.70 7.46
CA GLY A 106 -6.91 5.10 8.61
C GLY A 106 -6.88 3.57 8.59
N LEU A 107 -7.02 2.95 7.40
CA LEU A 107 -6.91 1.50 7.25
C LEU A 107 -5.49 1.01 7.55
N LEU A 108 -4.47 1.70 7.05
CA LEU A 108 -3.07 1.36 7.29
C LEU A 108 -2.71 1.52 8.78
N GLU A 109 -3.18 2.59 9.42
CA GLU A 109 -3.00 2.81 10.86
C GLU A 109 -3.63 1.68 11.66
N TYR A 110 -4.91 1.36 11.40
CA TYR A 110 -5.61 0.25 12.03
C TYR A 110 -4.86 -1.08 11.89
N LEU A 111 -4.42 -1.42 10.68
CA LEU A 111 -3.68 -2.67 10.44
C LEU A 111 -2.32 -2.68 11.15
N THR A 112 -1.60 -1.56 11.16
CA THR A 112 -0.29 -1.44 11.81
C THR A 112 -0.40 -1.58 13.32
N GLU A 113 -1.40 -0.96 13.95
CA GLU A 113 -1.67 -1.10 15.38
C GLU A 113 -2.01 -2.54 15.75
N HIS A 114 -2.91 -3.19 15.01
CA HIS A 114 -3.34 -4.56 15.32
C HIS A 114 -2.24 -5.60 15.09
N ILE A 115 -1.32 -5.39 14.14
CA ILE A 115 -0.14 -6.25 13.95
C ILE A 115 0.81 -6.15 15.14
N SER A 116 0.92 -4.97 15.76
CA SER A 116 1.78 -4.76 16.93
C SER A 116 1.26 -5.48 18.19
N GLU A 117 -0.06 -5.65 18.31
CA GLU A 117 -0.71 -6.31 19.45
C GLU A 117 -0.90 -7.83 19.27
N THR A 118 -1.04 -8.32 18.03
CA THR A 118 -1.41 -9.71 17.71
C THR A 118 -0.24 -10.57 17.20
N SER A 119 0.91 -10.51 17.87
CA SER A 119 2.03 -11.44 17.63
C SER A 119 1.70 -12.93 17.88
N HIS A 120 0.47 -13.24 18.33
CA HIS A 120 -0.10 -14.58 18.40
C HIS A 120 -1.44 -14.63 17.64
N GLU A 121 -1.46 -15.40 16.55
CA GLU A 121 -2.64 -15.83 15.77
C GLU A 121 -3.30 -14.81 14.82
N LYS A 122 -2.83 -14.81 13.55
CA LYS A 122 -3.63 -15.34 12.43
C LYS A 122 -2.77 -15.59 11.19
N SER A 123 -2.61 -16.88 10.93
CA SER A 123 -1.93 -17.47 9.78
C SER A 123 -2.65 -17.12 8.47
N LYS A 124 -2.39 -15.94 7.93
CA LYS A 124 -2.50 -15.59 6.49
C LYS A 124 -1.77 -14.29 6.15
N PHE A 125 -1.57 -13.40 7.12
CA PHE A 125 -0.83 -12.15 6.96
C PHE A 125 0.69 -12.27 7.15
N LYS A 126 1.19 -13.47 7.46
CA LYS A 126 2.58 -13.70 7.89
C LYS A 126 3.59 -13.86 6.74
N ASN A 127 3.15 -14.08 5.50
CA ASN A 127 4.08 -14.39 4.39
C ASN A 127 4.61 -13.16 3.66
N ILE A 128 3.88 -12.05 3.59
CA ILE A 128 4.34 -10.86 2.88
C ILE A 128 5.43 -10.18 3.71
N ASN A 129 5.20 -9.94 5.00
CA ASN A 129 6.19 -9.33 5.88
C ASN A 129 7.46 -10.17 6.10
N LEU A 130 7.40 -11.51 6.03
CA LEU A 130 8.59 -12.34 6.22
C LEU A 130 9.55 -12.26 5.02
N ILE A 131 9.00 -12.14 3.80
CA ILE A 131 9.82 -11.97 2.59
C ILE A 131 10.53 -10.60 2.67
N TRP A 132 9.82 -9.53 3.00
CA TRP A 132 10.42 -8.20 3.16
C TRP A 132 11.43 -8.13 4.32
N PHE A 133 11.18 -8.81 5.44
CA PHE A 133 12.13 -8.91 6.55
C PHE A 133 13.40 -9.67 6.15
N THR A 134 13.28 -10.73 5.35
CA THR A 134 14.47 -11.43 4.80
C THR A 134 15.25 -10.58 3.82
N PHE A 135 14.59 -9.81 2.95
CA PHE A 135 15.26 -8.88 2.02
C PHE A 135 15.94 -7.72 2.77
N TYR A 136 15.30 -7.18 3.79
CA TYR A 136 15.87 -6.12 4.63
C TYR A 136 17.09 -6.63 5.42
N ILE A 137 17.00 -7.78 6.07
CA ILE A 137 18.12 -8.41 6.80
C ILE A 137 19.28 -8.80 5.85
N LEU A 138 18.97 -9.28 4.63
CA LEU A 138 20.00 -9.57 3.61
C LEU A 138 20.67 -8.30 3.07
N SER A 139 19.94 -7.18 2.99
CA SER A 139 20.50 -5.89 2.57
C SER A 139 21.31 -5.17 3.67
N LEU A 140 21.06 -5.50 4.93
CA LEU A 140 21.72 -4.93 6.12
C LEU A 140 22.92 -5.73 6.64
N LEU A 141 23.27 -6.86 6.01
CA LEU A 141 24.50 -7.58 6.28
C LEU A 141 25.58 -7.15 5.28
N PRO A 142 26.40 -6.11 5.57
CA PRO A 142 27.65 -5.96 4.87
C PRO A 142 28.55 -7.13 5.29
N PHE A 143 28.85 -8.03 4.36
CA PHE A 143 30.03 -8.88 4.39
C PHE A 143 30.39 -9.50 5.77
N PHE A 144 29.64 -10.52 6.19
CA PHE A 144 30.20 -11.55 7.08
C PHE A 144 30.20 -12.91 6.38
N PHE A 145 30.90 -12.97 5.26
CA PHE A 145 31.32 -14.25 4.66
C PHE A 145 32.80 -14.18 4.26
N LEU A 146 33.67 -14.33 5.26
CA LEU A 146 34.91 -15.15 5.36
C LEU A 146 35.87 -14.51 6.40
N PRO A 147 36.74 -15.27 7.11
CA PRO A 147 37.03 -16.70 6.98
C PRO A 147 37.09 -17.44 8.34
N VAL A 148 36.37 -18.55 8.49
CA VAL A 148 36.74 -19.61 9.45
C VAL A 148 37.18 -20.82 8.65
N PHE A 149 38.31 -20.68 7.96
CA PHE A 149 39.12 -21.83 7.55
C PHE A 149 40.22 -21.99 8.59
N LEU A 150 39.81 -22.41 9.79
CA LEU A 150 40.74 -22.80 10.83
C LEU A 150 41.20 -24.24 10.55
N HIS A 151 42.48 -24.35 10.25
CA HIS A 151 43.35 -25.32 10.88
C HIS A 151 43.06 -26.82 10.65
N ARG A 152 43.52 -27.35 9.50
CA ARG A 152 43.96 -28.76 9.47
C ARG A 152 45.00 -29.03 8.38
N ASN A 153 46.22 -28.56 8.60
CA ASN A 153 47.41 -29.20 8.03
C ASN A 153 48.62 -28.93 8.92
N TRP A 154 48.80 -29.81 9.90
CA TRP A 154 50.10 -30.05 10.52
C TRP A 154 50.26 -31.56 10.71
N LYS A 155 51.30 -32.09 10.04
CA LYS A 155 52.06 -33.33 10.31
C LYS A 155 51.25 -34.64 10.19
N HIS A 156 51.61 -35.57 9.32
CA HIS A 156 52.92 -36.19 9.16
C HIS A 156 53.04 -36.81 7.76
#